data_AF-A0A371BBU3-F1
#
_entry.id   AF-A0A371BBU3-F1
#
_cell.length_a   1.000
_cell.length_b   1.000
_cell.length_c   1.000
_cell.angle_alpha   90.00
_cell.angle_beta   90.00
_cell.angle_gamma   90.00
#
_symmetry.space_group_name_H-M   'P 1'
#
loop_
_entity.id
_entity.type
_entity.pdbx_description
1 polymer ?
#
loop_
_entity_poly.entity_id
_entity_poly.type
_entity_poly.pdbx_seq_one_letter_code
_entity_poly.pdbx_strand_id
1 'polypeptide(L)' 'MSLPSVPTRTDAAVACGCGGIARITAVAPIPSRPDRMRHVYRCAECGQDLVFEVMKKGVEGNG' A
#
# COMPACT_ATOMS: atom_id res chain seq x y z
N MET A 1 -9.50 -14.62 15.87
CA MET A 1 -8.93 -13.29 15.62
C MET A 1 -8.04 -13.41 14.41
N SER A 2 -8.57 -13.10 13.22
CA SER A 2 -7.83 -13.29 11.95
C SER A 2 -6.91 -12.10 11.73
N LEU A 3 -5.60 -12.36 11.68
CA LEU A 3 -4.58 -11.38 11.32
C LEU A 3 -4.89 -10.80 9.92
N PRO A 4 -4.73 -9.49 9.68
CA PRO A 4 -4.96 -8.92 8.37
C PRO A 4 -3.92 -9.45 7.37
N SER A 5 -4.38 -10.21 6.39
CA SER A 5 -3.55 -10.74 5.31
C SER A 5 -2.98 -9.61 4.47
N VAL A 6 -1.66 -9.65 4.23
CA VAL A 6 -0.95 -8.72 3.36
C VAL A 6 -1.57 -8.77 1.95
N PRO A 7 -2.05 -7.64 1.39
CA PRO A 7 -2.74 -7.64 0.10
C PRO A 7 -1.76 -7.97 -1.04
N THR A 8 -2.03 -9.05 -1.75
CA THR A 8 -1.18 -9.61 -2.82
C THR A 8 -1.44 -8.99 -4.21
N ARG A 9 -2.38 -8.04 -4.29
CA ARG A 9 -2.73 -7.27 -5.49
C ARG A 9 -3.00 -5.86 -5.01
N THR A 10 -2.69 -4.86 -5.84
CA THR A 10 -2.99 -3.44 -5.62
C THR A 10 -4.46 -3.26 -5.22
N ASP A 11 -4.77 -3.43 -3.94
CA ASP A 11 -6.11 -3.19 -3.43
C ASP A 11 -6.27 -1.68 -3.44
N ALA A 12 -7.31 -1.20 -4.10
CA ALA A 12 -7.60 0.23 -4.19
C ALA A 12 -7.99 0.80 -2.82
N ALA A 13 -8.24 -0.08 -1.83
CA ALA A 13 -8.63 0.26 -0.49
C ALA A 13 -7.93 -0.62 0.56
N VAL A 14 -7.53 -0.02 1.69
CA VAL A 14 -6.95 -0.74 2.83
C VAL A 14 -7.66 -0.33 4.12
N ALA A 15 -7.76 -1.26 5.07
CA ALA A 15 -8.33 -0.96 6.38
C ALA A 15 -7.43 0.02 7.14
N CYS A 16 -8.03 1.08 7.69
CA CYS A 16 -7.35 2.05 8.53
C CYS A 16 -7.49 1.64 10.01
N GLY A 17 -6.48 1.94 10.84
CA GLY A 17 -6.52 1.63 12.27
C GLY A 17 -7.64 2.31 13.05
N CYS A 18 -8.28 3.35 12.48
CA CYS A 18 -9.46 3.99 13.05
C CYS A 18 -10.77 3.21 12.81
N GLY A 19 -10.73 2.09 12.08
CA GLY A 19 -11.91 1.32 11.65
C GLY A 19 -12.49 1.77 10.31
N GLY A 20 -11.96 2.85 9.71
CA GLY A 20 -12.34 3.33 8.39
C GLY A 20 -11.62 2.63 7.23
N ILE A 21 -11.92 3.05 6.01
CA ILE A 21 -11.28 2.56 4.79
C ILE A 21 -10.42 3.67 4.18
N ALA A 22 -9.16 3.37 3.88
CA ALA A 22 -8.24 4.25 3.20
C ALA A 22 -8.10 3.87 1.73
N ARG A 23 -8.22 4.85 0.83
CA ARG A 23 -8.16 4.63 -0.62
C ARG A 23 -6.85 5.16 -1.19
N ILE A 24 -6.37 4.51 -2.25
CA ILE A 24 -5.13 4.93 -2.90
C ILE A 24 -5.28 6.34 -3.50
N THR A 25 -4.36 7.23 -3.17
CA THR A 25 -4.35 8.63 -3.63
C THR A 25 -3.15 8.94 -4.51
N ALA A 26 -2.01 8.27 -4.28
CA ALA A 26 -0.82 8.45 -5.09
C ALA A 26 -0.03 7.15 -5.23
N VAL A 27 0.56 6.97 -6.41
CA VAL A 27 1.54 5.93 -6.70
C VAL A 27 2.73 6.58 -7.37
N ALA A 28 3.90 6.45 -6.77
CA ALA A 28 5.13 7.01 -7.31
C ALA A 28 6.30 6.01 -7.20
N PRO A 29 7.22 5.95 -8.17
CA PRO A 29 8.46 5.19 -8.02
C PRO A 29 9.31 5.81 -6.90
N ILE A 30 10.07 4.99 -6.19
CA ILE A 30 11.01 5.47 -5.18
C ILE A 30 12.35 5.72 -5.89
N PRO A 31 12.84 6.96 -5.99
CA PRO A 31 14.04 7.26 -6.79
C PRO A 31 15.29 6.50 -6.31
N SER A 32 15.39 6.23 -5.00
CA SER A 32 16.48 5.46 -4.41
C SER A 32 16.28 3.93 -4.47
N ARG A 33 15.10 3.45 -4.88
CA ARG A 33 14.74 2.02 -4.91
C ARG A 33 13.92 1.74 -6.18
N PRO A 34 14.56 1.59 -7.35
CA PRO A 34 13.87 1.50 -8.65
C PRO A 34 12.92 0.29 -8.76
N ASP A 35 13.19 -0.77 -7.99
CA ASP A 35 12.38 -1.99 -7.90
C ASP A 35 11.15 -1.82 -6.98
N ARG A 36 10.98 -0.65 -6.36
CA ARG A 36 9.86 -0.38 -5.44
C ARG A 36 9.04 0.83 -5.87
N MET A 37 7.75 0.73 -5.58
CA MET A 37 6.77 1.80 -5.72
C MET A 37 6.26 2.20 -4.34
N ARG A 38 6.14 3.50 -4.11
CA ARG A 38 5.46 4.08 -2.95
C ARG A 38 3.99 4.27 -3.30
N HIS A 39 3.14 3.55 -2.59
CA HIS A 39 1.69 3.71 -2.65
C HIS A 39 1.24 4.49 -1.41
N VAL A 40 0.51 5.57 -1.63
CA VAL A 40 -0.07 6.40 -0.57
C VAL A 40 -1.58 6.20 -0.57
N TYR A 41 -2.14 5.95 0.62
CA TYR A 41 -3.56 5.75 0.83
C TYR A 41 -4.07 6.76 1.85
N ARG A 42 -5.15 7.46 1.54
CA ARG A 42 -5.78 8.44 2.45
C ARG A 42 -7.06 7.84 3.02
N CYS A 43 -7.18 7.81 4.33
CA CYS A 43 -8.44 7.48 5.00
C CYS A 43 -9.44 8.62 4.84
N ALA A 44 -10.64 8.32 4.31
CA ALA A 44 -11.70 9.31 4.19
C ALA A 44 -12.31 9.70 5.55
N GLU A 45 -12.24 8.79 6.52
CA GLU A 45 -12.84 8.98 7.84
C GLU A 45 -11.97 9.86 8.76
N CYS A 46 -10.71 9.46 8.98
CA CYS A 46 -9.81 10.17 9.89
C CYS A 46 -8.81 11.10 9.17
N GLY A 47 -8.74 11.06 7.84
CA GLY A 47 -7.78 11.84 7.07
C GLY A 47 -6.33 11.36 7.18
N GLN A 48 -6.06 10.20 7.80
CA GLN A 48 -4.68 9.70 7.95
C GLN A 48 -4.16 9.13 6.62
N ASP A 49 -2.90 9.45 6.32
CA ASP A 49 -2.17 8.85 5.20
C ASP A 49 -1.41 7.59 5.64
N LEU A 50 -1.60 6.51 4.89
CA LEU A 50 -0.91 5.24 5.04
C LEU A 50 0.00 5.06 3.83
N VAL A 51 1.29 4.80 4.07
CA VAL A 51 2.29 4.69 3.01
C VAL A 51 2.83 3.28 3.00
N PHE A 52 2.77 2.63 1.84
CA PHE A 52 3.28 1.28 1.61
C PHE A 52 4.34 1.30 0.51
N GLU A 53 5.44 0.59 0.74
CA GLU A 53 6.44 0.32 -0.29
C GLU A 53 6.16 -1.06 -0.89
N VAL A 54 5.71 -1.10 -2.13
CA VAL A 54 5.35 -2.32 -2.86
C VAL A 54 6.42 -2.62 -3.89
N MET A 55 6.84 -3.88 -4.03
CA MET A 55 7.75 -4.27 -5.11
C MET A 55 7.04 -4.19 -6.47
N LYS A 56 7.76 -3.74 -7.50
CA LYS A 56 7.26 -3.71 -8.87
C LYS A 56 6.99 -5.14 -9.34
N LYS A 57 5.78 -5.39 -9.87
CA LYS A 57 5.40 -6.68 -10.44
C LYS A 57 6.37 -7.04 -11.58
N GLY A 58 7.16 -8.10 -11.40
CA GLY A 58 8.20 -8.55 -12.35
C GLY A 58 9.58 -8.76 -11.70
N VAL A 59 9.80 -8.29 -10.47
CA VAL A 59 10.92 -8.73 -9.65
C VAL A 59 10.45 -9.92 -8.83
N GLU A 60 10.31 -11.07 -9.49
CA GLU A 60 10.30 -12.35 -8.79
C GLU A 60 11.66 -12.44 -8.09
N GLY A 61 11.66 -12.35 -6.77
CA GLY A 61 12.84 -12.68 -5.99
C GLY A 61 13.23 -14.10 -6.37
N ASN A 62 14.36 -14.25 -7.07
CA ASN A 62 15.02 -15.53 -7.22
C ASN A 62 15.35 -16.00 -5.79
N GLY A 63 14.55 -16.94 -5.29
CA GLY A 63 14.88 -17.80 -4.16
C GLY A 63 15.46 -19.10 -4.69
#